data_AF-A0A444MQE3-F1
#
_entry.id   AF-A0A444MQE3-F1
#
_cell.length_a   1.000
_cell.length_b   1.000
_cell.length_c   1.000
_cell.angle_alpha   90.00
_cell.angle_beta   90.00
_cell.angle_gamma   90.00
#
_symmetry.space_group_name_H-M   'P 1'
#
loop_
_entity.id
_entity.type
_entity.pdbx_description
1 polymer ?
#
loop_
_entity_poly.entity_id
_entity_poly.type
_entity_poly.pdbx_seq_one_letter_code
_entity_poly.pdbx_strand_id
1 'polypeptide(L)'
;MSILTMQKLLLIAHLSGLVLMVGTTVTEFVAFRILTVQVKVNKQVPDGIMKLLSSLTAVLTAGGILLTISGIGLAWITAGIFLHQLWLQLKLSLVVLLALNGMLFGGKQMKHLQNSWLTNSIDNCEESKDRIIKINIFYSIQLLFFLAIVALAVFKPN
;
A
#
# COMPACT_ATOMS: atom_id res chain seq x y z
N MET A 1 -7.07 29.18 14.04
CA MET A 1 -7.75 28.24 13.12
C MET A 1 -8.81 27.50 13.92
N SER A 2 -10.05 27.38 13.43
CA SER A 2 -11.11 26.70 14.19
C SER A 2 -10.94 25.17 14.15
N ILE A 3 -11.39 24.47 15.19
CA ILE A 3 -11.34 23.00 15.30
C ILE A 3 -12.01 22.31 14.10
N LEU A 4 -13.12 22.87 13.61
CA LEU A 4 -13.82 22.41 12.40
C LEU A 4 -12.95 22.48 11.14
N THR A 5 -12.18 23.55 10.96
CA THR A 5 -11.27 23.69 9.80
C THR A 5 -10.12 22.70 9.89
N MET A 6 -9.58 22.48 11.10
CA MET A 6 -8.52 21.49 11.34
C MET A 6 -9.02 20.07 11.04
N GLN A 7 -10.21 19.71 11.52
CA GLN A 7 -10.82 18.41 11.24
C GLN A 7 -11.01 18.16 9.72
N LYS A 8 -11.52 19.15 8.97
CA LYS A 8 -11.71 19.03 7.52
C LYS A 8 -10.38 18.84 6.79
N LEU A 9 -9.34 19.59 7.17
CA LEU A 9 -8.00 19.44 6.60
C LEU A 9 -7.41 18.07 6.86
N LEU A 10 -7.54 17.55 8.09
CA LEU A 10 -7.08 16.21 8.42
C LEU A 10 -7.83 15.14 7.63
N LEU A 11 -9.13 15.31 7.41
CA LEU A 11 -9.94 14.37 6.64
C LEU A 11 -9.56 14.38 5.15
N ILE A 12 -9.30 15.55 4.58
CA ILE A 12 -8.78 15.69 3.22
C ILE A 12 -7.39 15.03 3.11
N ALA A 13 -6.50 15.29 4.08
CA ALA A 13 -5.16 14.69 4.11
C ALA A 13 -5.22 13.17 4.23
N HIS A 14 -6.11 12.65 5.07
CA HIS A 14 -6.31 11.22 5.27
C HIS A 14 -6.85 10.53 4.02
N LEU A 15 -7.86 11.11 3.39
CA LEU A 15 -8.43 10.58 2.14
C LEU A 15 -7.40 10.64 1.00
N SER A 16 -6.63 11.72 0.91
CA SER A 16 -5.56 11.88 -0.08
C SER A 16 -4.46 10.83 0.12
N GLY A 17 -4.04 10.59 1.37
CA GLY A 17 -3.08 9.53 1.71
C GLY A 17 -3.59 8.14 1.33
N LEU A 18 -4.88 7.87 1.55
CA LEU A 18 -5.51 6.62 1.16
C LEU A 18 -5.56 6.45 -0.36
N VAL A 19 -6.01 7.46 -1.10
CA VAL A 19 -6.04 7.43 -2.57
C VAL A 19 -4.63 7.24 -3.15
N LEU A 20 -3.63 7.93 -2.60
CA LEU A 20 -2.23 7.75 -2.99
C LEU A 20 -1.77 6.32 -2.75
N MET A 21 -2.06 5.74 -1.58
CA MET A 21 -1.71 4.35 -1.27
C MET A 21 -2.41 3.35 -2.20
N VAL A 22 -3.71 3.53 -2.47
CA VAL A 22 -4.46 2.66 -3.40
C VAL A 22 -3.84 2.74 -4.79
N GLY A 23 -3.70 3.97 -5.32
CA GLY A 23 -3.22 4.19 -6.68
C GLY A 23 -1.80 3.68 -6.89
N THR A 24 -0.91 3.91 -5.92
CA THR A 24 0.45 3.37 -5.96
C THR A 24 0.47 1.85 -5.88
N THR A 25 -0.31 1.23 -4.98
CA THR A 25 -0.39 -0.24 -4.87
C THR A 25 -0.86 -0.88 -6.18
N VAL A 26 -1.91 -0.32 -6.81
CA VAL A 26 -2.42 -0.82 -8.10
C VAL A 26 -1.35 -0.68 -9.19
N THR A 27 -0.67 0.46 -9.23
CA THR A 27 0.34 0.72 -10.25
C THR A 27 1.58 -0.17 -10.04
N GLU A 28 2.00 -0.39 -8.80
CA GLU A 28 3.09 -1.32 -8.47
C GLU A 28 2.73 -2.75 -8.86
N PHE A 29 1.50 -3.20 -8.58
CA PHE A 29 1.03 -4.53 -8.96
C PHE A 29 1.07 -4.75 -10.48
N VAL A 30 0.57 -3.78 -11.26
CA VAL A 30 0.60 -3.85 -12.73
C VAL A 30 2.04 -3.82 -13.23
N ALA A 31 2.87 -2.90 -12.74
CA ALA A 31 4.28 -2.79 -13.12
C ALA A 31 5.05 -4.09 -12.79
N PHE A 32 4.81 -4.67 -11.62
CA PHE A 32 5.40 -5.94 -11.21
C PHE A 32 4.97 -7.11 -12.10
N ARG A 33 3.69 -7.16 -12.49
CA ARG A 33 3.19 -8.17 -13.43
C ARG A 33 3.84 -8.05 -14.80
N ILE A 34 4.01 -6.83 -15.32
CA ILE A 34 4.70 -6.59 -16.59
C ILE A 34 6.17 -7.01 -16.46
N LEU A 35 6.84 -6.62 -15.38
CA LEU A 35 8.23 -6.97 -15.07
C LEU A 35 8.43 -8.49 -15.07
N THR A 36 7.59 -9.22 -14.33
CA THR A 36 7.69 -10.69 -14.22
C THR A 36 7.44 -11.40 -15.55
N VAL A 37 6.53 -10.91 -16.38
CA VAL A 37 6.31 -11.44 -17.73
C VAL A 37 7.53 -11.17 -18.62
N GLN A 38 8.09 -9.96 -18.61
CA GLN A 38 9.26 -9.63 -19.43
C GLN A 38 10.51 -10.42 -19.01
N VAL A 39 10.73 -10.60 -17.71
CA VAL A 39 11.85 -11.42 -17.21
C VAL A 39 11.69 -12.88 -17.62
N LYS A 40 10.46 -13.42 -17.64
CA LYS A 40 10.21 -14.80 -18.11
C LYS A 40 10.45 -14.97 -19.62
N VAL A 41 10.06 -13.99 -20.44
CA VAL A 41 10.12 -14.10 -21.91
C VAL A 41 11.51 -13.73 -22.43
N ASN A 42 12.07 -12.63 -21.96
CA ASN A 42 13.30 -12.06 -22.51
C ASN A 42 14.55 -12.37 -21.68
N LYS A 43 14.40 -12.99 -20.50
CA LYS A 43 15.49 -13.19 -19.52
C LYS A 43 16.30 -11.92 -19.26
N GLN A 44 15.65 -10.76 -19.32
CA GLN A 44 16.24 -9.46 -19.09
C GLN A 44 15.33 -8.66 -18.17
N VAL A 45 15.94 -7.89 -17.29
CA VAL A 45 15.22 -7.02 -16.38
C VAL A 45 15.17 -5.62 -16.98
N PRO A 46 13.99 -5.11 -17.37
CA PRO A 46 13.88 -3.79 -17.97
C PRO A 46 14.10 -2.69 -16.92
N ASP A 47 15.20 -1.95 -17.07
CA ASP A 47 15.60 -0.85 -16.15
C ASP A 47 14.50 0.21 -15.96
N GLY A 48 13.71 0.48 -17.00
CA GLY A 48 12.60 1.43 -16.93
C GLY A 48 11.52 1.04 -15.91
N ILE A 49 11.15 -0.25 -15.86
CA ILE A 49 10.12 -0.75 -14.94
C ILE A 49 10.67 -0.87 -13.51
N MET A 50 11.95 -1.25 -13.38
CA MET A 50 12.69 -1.23 -12.11
C MET A 50 12.69 0.17 -11.48
N LYS A 51 13.03 1.20 -12.26
CA LYS A 51 13.05 2.60 -11.81
C LYS A 51 11.66 3.10 -11.45
N LEU A 52 10.63 2.71 -12.23
CA LEU A 52 9.24 3.00 -11.93
C LEU A 52 8.86 2.42 -10.55
N LEU A 53 9.06 1.12 -10.33
CA LEU A 53 8.75 0.45 -9.06
C LEU A 53 9.44 1.12 -7.86
N SER A 54 10.73 1.46 -8.00
CA SER A 54 11.47 2.17 -6.94
C SER A 54 10.86 3.54 -6.61
N SER A 55 10.45 4.31 -7.63
CA SER A 55 9.80 5.61 -7.42
C SER A 55 8.42 5.47 -6.77
N LEU A 56 7.66 4.44 -7.15
CA LEU A 56 6.33 4.17 -6.60
C LEU A 56 6.40 3.78 -5.12
N THR A 57 7.43 3.05 -4.71
CA THR A 57 7.64 2.72 -3.29
C THR A 57 7.86 3.99 -2.44
N ALA A 58 8.53 5.01 -2.98
CA ALA A 58 8.66 6.30 -2.30
C ALA A 58 7.31 7.02 -2.17
N VAL A 59 6.47 7.01 -3.22
CA VAL A 59 5.12 7.58 -3.18
C VAL A 59 4.21 6.82 -2.22
N LEU A 60 4.29 5.48 -2.20
CA LEU A 60 3.56 4.61 -1.27
C LEU A 60 3.93 4.94 0.19
N THR A 61 5.23 5.14 0.46
CA THR A 61 5.73 5.53 1.78
C THR A 61 5.21 6.91 2.19
N ALA A 62 5.26 7.89 1.28
CA ALA A 62 4.72 9.22 1.53
C ALA A 62 3.21 9.20 1.81
N GLY A 63 2.45 8.42 1.03
CA GLY A 63 1.01 8.20 1.24
C GLY A 63 0.72 7.55 2.59
N GLY A 64 1.50 6.53 2.98
CA GLY A 64 1.37 5.85 4.27
C GLY A 64 1.67 6.76 5.47
N ILE A 65 2.72 7.59 5.40
CA ILE A 65 3.04 8.58 6.44
C ILE A 65 1.91 9.60 6.57
N LEU A 66 1.46 10.16 5.44
CA LEU A 66 0.38 11.15 5.41
C LEU A 66 -0.91 10.58 6.01
N LEU A 67 -1.27 9.35 5.64
CA LEU A 67 -2.44 8.63 6.14
C LEU A 67 -2.35 8.34 7.64
N THR A 68 -1.17 7.95 8.13
CA THR A 68 -0.95 7.65 9.55
C THR A 68 -1.03 8.91 10.41
N ILE A 69 -0.33 9.97 10.03
CA ILE A 69 -0.32 11.25 10.79
C ILE A 69 -1.73 11.86 10.84
N SER A 70 -2.40 11.90 9.69
CA SER A 70 -3.77 12.43 9.60
C SER A 70 -4.78 11.58 10.37
N GLY A 71 -4.64 10.25 10.34
CA GLY A 71 -5.49 9.33 11.10
C GLY A 71 -5.36 9.50 12.61
N ILE A 72 -4.12 9.62 13.11
CA ILE A 72 -3.84 9.88 14.53
C ILE A 72 -4.41 11.24 14.95
N GLY A 73 -4.20 12.29 14.14
CA GLY A 73 -4.74 13.61 14.44
C GLY A 73 -6.27 13.65 14.46
N LEU A 74 -6.93 12.90 13.57
CA LEU A 74 -8.39 12.77 13.56
C LEU A 74 -8.90 12.09 14.83
N ALA A 75 -8.24 11.00 15.25
CA ALA A 75 -8.57 10.27 16.47
C ALA A 75 -8.39 11.15 17.73
N TRP A 76 -7.35 11.99 17.75
CA TRP A 76 -7.09 12.89 18.87
C TRP A 76 -8.13 14.01 18.97
N ILE A 77 -8.48 14.66 17.85
CA ILE A 77 -9.46 15.76 17.82
C ILE A 77 -10.88 15.28 18.17
N THR A 78 -11.22 14.04 17.84
CA THR A 78 -12.56 13.49 18.14
C THR A 78 -12.68 12.86 19.53
N ALA A 79 -11.66 12.99 20.38
CA ALA A 79 -11.70 12.65 21.81
C ALA A 79 -12.32 11.27 22.14
N GLY A 80 -12.15 10.28 21.25
CA GLY A 80 -12.69 8.93 21.45
C GLY A 80 -14.15 8.71 21.07
N ILE A 81 -14.87 9.70 20.53
CA ILE A 81 -16.21 9.46 19.91
C ILE A 81 -16.07 8.45 18.75
N PHE A 82 -14.93 8.51 18.06
CA PHE A 82 -14.55 7.52 17.05
C PHE A 82 -14.29 6.11 17.61
N LEU A 83 -13.94 5.99 18.90
CA LEU A 83 -13.76 4.70 19.59
C LEU A 83 -15.10 4.10 20.05
N HIS A 84 -16.18 4.88 20.11
CA HIS A 84 -17.48 4.41 20.56
C HIS A 84 -18.28 3.68 19.46
N GLN A 85 -17.98 3.97 18.19
CA GLN A 85 -18.56 3.28 17.04
C GLN A 85 -17.60 2.20 16.54
N LEU A 86 -17.90 0.93 16.86
CA LEU A 86 -17.14 -0.25 16.42
C LEU A 86 -16.88 -0.24 14.90
N TRP A 87 -17.86 0.23 14.11
CA TRP A 87 -17.74 0.39 12.66
C TRP A 87 -16.58 1.28 12.23
N LEU A 88 -16.45 2.41 12.92
CA LEU A 88 -15.51 3.46 12.60
C LEU A 88 -14.10 3.07 13.09
N GLN A 89 -14.00 2.40 14.25
CA GLN A 89 -12.78 1.75 14.70
C GLN A 89 -12.28 0.69 13.72
N LEU A 90 -13.16 -0.19 13.23
CA LEU A 90 -12.77 -1.26 12.31
C LEU A 90 -12.21 -0.66 11.02
N LYS A 91 -12.87 0.36 10.46
CA LYS A 91 -12.42 1.05 9.25
C LYS A 91 -11.06 1.72 9.44
N LEU A 92 -10.88 2.44 10.55
CA LEU A 92 -9.62 3.15 10.83
C LEU A 92 -8.48 2.17 11.13
N SER A 93 -8.77 1.09 11.87
CA SER A 93 -7.81 0.03 12.17
C SER A 93 -7.38 -0.67 10.89
N LEU A 94 -8.32 -1.04 10.01
CA LEU A 94 -8.02 -1.59 8.67
C LEU A 94 -7.11 -0.68 7.85
N VAL A 95 -7.44 0.62 7.80
CA VAL A 95 -6.66 1.61 7.06
C VAL A 95 -5.23 1.75 7.60
N VAL A 96 -5.06 1.77 8.93
CA VAL A 96 -3.74 1.82 9.58
C VAL A 96 -2.96 0.51 9.38
N LEU A 97 -3.62 -0.64 9.51
CA LEU A 97 -3.00 -1.95 9.33
C LEU A 97 -2.53 -2.13 7.88
N LEU A 98 -3.29 -1.61 6.93
CA LEU A 98 -2.94 -1.58 5.50
C LEU A 98 -1.76 -0.65 5.23
N ALA A 99 -1.74 0.54 5.83
CA ALA A 99 -0.60 1.46 5.75
C ALA A 99 0.70 0.86 6.31
N LEU A 100 0.61 0.22 7.49
CA LEU A 100 1.73 -0.46 8.11
C LEU A 100 2.21 -1.66 7.29
N ASN A 101 1.29 -2.48 6.77
CA ASN A 101 1.65 -3.67 5.99
C ASN A 101 2.29 -3.27 4.65
N GLY A 102 1.71 -2.28 3.96
CA GLY A 102 2.25 -1.65 2.76
C GLY A 102 3.70 -1.17 2.92
N MET A 103 3.95 -0.42 3.99
CA MET A 103 5.24 0.20 4.26
C MET A 103 6.30 -0.81 4.74
N LEU A 104 5.91 -1.78 5.58
CA LEU A 104 6.85 -2.72 6.20
C LEU A 104 7.19 -3.91 5.30
N PHE A 105 6.21 -4.46 4.58
CA PHE A 105 6.39 -5.69 3.82
C PHE A 105 6.57 -5.45 2.32
N GLY A 106 5.80 -4.52 1.72
CA GLY A 106 5.82 -4.29 0.26
C GLY A 106 7.16 -3.75 -0.23
N GLY A 107 7.62 -2.63 0.34
CA GLY A 107 8.86 -1.98 -0.07
C GLY A 107 10.12 -2.81 0.19
N LYS A 108 10.14 -3.59 1.29
CA LYS A 108 11.29 -4.46 1.61
C LYS A 108 11.38 -5.66 0.68
N GLN A 109 10.27 -6.34 0.40
CA GLN A 109 10.27 -7.52 -0.49
C GLN A 109 10.63 -7.14 -1.93
N MET A 110 10.14 -5.99 -2.42
CA MET A 110 10.47 -5.49 -3.76
C MET A 110 11.98 -5.21 -3.90
N LYS A 111 12.58 -4.45 -2.97
CA LYS A 111 14.03 -4.17 -2.97
C LYS A 111 14.87 -5.46 -2.92
N HIS A 112 14.41 -6.42 -2.14
CA HIS A 112 15.08 -7.70 -2.01
C HIS A 112 15.03 -8.53 -3.30
N LEU A 113 13.92 -8.50 -4.03
CA LEU A 113 13.81 -9.16 -5.34
C LEU A 113 14.67 -8.45 -6.40
N GLN A 114 14.68 -7.12 -6.39
CA GLN A 114 15.53 -6.31 -7.28
C GLN A 114 17.01 -6.62 -7.08
N ASN A 115 17.49 -6.66 -5.83
CA ASN A 115 18.86 -7.05 -5.53
C ASN A 115 19.15 -8.50 -5.94
N SER A 116 18.22 -9.43 -5.72
CA SER A 116 18.42 -10.82 -6.16
C SER A 116 18.55 -10.96 -7.67
N TRP A 117 17.85 -10.15 -8.47
CA TRP A 117 17.95 -10.20 -9.94
C TRP A 117 19.14 -9.42 -10.51
N LEU A 118 19.62 -8.41 -9.80
CA LEU A 118 20.83 -7.66 -10.18
C LEU A 118 22.11 -8.40 -9.81
N THR A 119 22.11 -9.13 -8.69
CA THR A 119 23.32 -9.77 -8.14
C THR A 119 23.44 -11.26 -8.51
N ASN A 120 22.33 -11.99 -8.65
CA ASN A 120 22.35 -13.39 -9.08
C ASN A 120 21.82 -13.49 -10.52
N SER A 121 22.47 -14.34 -11.33
CA SER A 121 21.97 -14.74 -12.64
C SER A 121 20.52 -15.25 -12.53
N ILE A 122 19.69 -14.87 -13.51
CA ILE A 122 18.24 -15.16 -13.59
C ILE A 122 17.91 -16.67 -13.49
N ASP A 123 18.93 -17.53 -13.56
CA ASP A 123 18.86 -18.99 -13.48
C ASP A 123 18.65 -19.57 -12.06
N ASN A 124 18.71 -18.77 -10.98
CA ASN A 124 18.23 -19.21 -9.64
C ASN A 124 16.70 -19.21 -9.60
N CYS A 125 16.12 -20.17 -10.33
CA CYS A 125 14.72 -20.21 -10.76
C CYS A 125 13.76 -20.64 -9.63
N GLU A 126 14.23 -21.22 -8.52
CA GLU A 126 13.38 -21.63 -7.40
C GLU A 126 13.17 -20.53 -6.35
N GLU A 127 14.25 -19.88 -5.87
CA GLU A 127 14.11 -18.80 -4.87
C GLU A 127 13.36 -17.58 -5.42
N SER A 128 13.56 -17.26 -6.71
CA SER A 128 12.82 -16.16 -7.35
C SER A 128 11.33 -16.48 -7.50
N LYS A 129 10.95 -17.74 -7.80
CA LYS A 129 9.53 -18.11 -7.96
C LYS A 129 8.76 -17.99 -6.66
N ASP A 130 9.30 -18.50 -5.56
CA ASP A 130 8.64 -18.46 -4.26
C ASP A 130 8.46 -17.02 -3.76
N ARG A 131 9.44 -16.15 -4.04
CA ARG A 131 9.37 -14.72 -3.71
C ARG A 131 8.37 -13.96 -4.60
N ILE A 132 8.27 -14.28 -5.88
CA ILE A 132 7.24 -13.73 -6.78
C ILE A 132 5.84 -14.08 -6.28
N ILE A 133 5.62 -15.33 -5.83
CA ILE A 133 4.33 -15.78 -5.29
C ILE A 133 3.97 -14.99 -4.03
N LYS A 134 4.93 -14.82 -3.10
CA LYS A 134 4.72 -14.03 -1.86
C LYS A 134 4.36 -12.58 -2.15
N ILE A 135 5.04 -11.94 -3.11
CA ILE A 135 4.73 -10.57 -3.53
C ILE A 135 3.34 -10.49 -4.19
N ASN A 136 2.99 -11.48 -5.02
CA ASN A 136 1.67 -11.51 -5.68
C ASN A 136 0.52 -11.70 -4.68
N ILE A 137 0.71 -12.58 -3.69
CA ILE A 137 -0.22 -12.77 -2.57
C ILE A 137 -0.34 -11.49 -1.75
N PHE A 138 0.79 -10.84 -1.45
CA PHE A 138 0.80 -9.57 -0.73
C PHE A 138 -0.03 -8.50 -1.44
N TYR A 139 0.21 -8.26 -2.72
CA TYR A 139 -0.59 -7.29 -3.49
C TYR A 139 -2.05 -7.70 -3.60
N SER A 140 -2.35 -8.99 -3.74
CA SER A 140 -3.74 -9.48 -3.80
C SER A 140 -4.48 -9.26 -2.48
N ILE A 141 -3.85 -9.55 -1.34
CA ILE A 141 -4.39 -9.30 0.00
C ILE A 141 -4.58 -7.79 0.22
N GLN A 142 -3.62 -6.97 -0.22
CA GLN A 142 -3.70 -5.52 -0.08
C GLN A 142 -4.86 -4.94 -0.91
N LEU A 143 -5.07 -5.45 -2.13
CA LEU A 143 -6.22 -5.09 -2.96
C LEU A 143 -7.55 -5.52 -2.31
N LEU A 144 -7.58 -6.72 -1.74
CA LEU A 144 -8.75 -7.24 -1.02
C LEU A 144 -9.10 -6.35 0.18
N PHE A 145 -8.10 -5.91 0.95
CA PHE A 145 -8.33 -4.99 2.05
C PHE A 145 -8.84 -3.63 1.58
N PHE A 146 -8.34 -3.09 0.48
CA PHE A 146 -8.90 -1.87 -0.10
C PHE A 146 -10.35 -2.05 -0.54
N LEU A 147 -10.66 -3.17 -1.19
CA LEU A 147 -12.04 -3.50 -1.57
C LEU A 147 -12.93 -3.63 -0.34
N ALA A 148 -12.46 -4.27 0.73
CA ALA A 148 -13.17 -4.38 2.00
C ALA A 148 -13.41 -3.01 2.63
N ILE A 149 -12.41 -2.11 2.64
CA ILE A 149 -12.56 -0.73 3.14
C ILE A 149 -13.61 0.05 2.34
N VAL A 150 -13.64 -0.11 1.01
CA VAL A 150 -14.64 0.53 0.14
C VAL A 150 -16.02 -0.08 0.35
N ALA A 151 -16.12 -1.41 0.46
CA ALA A 151 -17.38 -2.10 0.77
C ALA A 151 -17.91 -1.66 2.15
N LEU A 152 -17.05 -1.56 3.17
CA LEU A 152 -17.36 -0.96 4.47
C LEU A 152 -17.60 0.56 4.42
N ALA A 153 -17.26 1.26 3.34
CA ALA A 153 -17.67 2.65 3.18
C ALA A 153 -19.13 2.73 2.70
N VAL A 154 -19.54 1.78 1.86
CA VAL A 154 -20.88 1.75 1.22
C VAL A 154 -21.91 1.05 2.11
N PHE A 155 -21.58 -0.12 2.63
CA PHE A 155 -22.46 -0.94 3.46
C PHE A 155 -22.29 -0.59 4.93
N LYS A 156 -22.80 0.57 5.38
CA LYS A 156 -22.98 0.80 6.81
C LYS A 156 -23.98 -0.26 7.35
N PRO A 157 -23.60 -1.15 8.28
CA PRO A 157 -24.55 -2.01 8.96
C PRO A 157 -25.37 -1.08 9.83
N ASN A 158 -26.68 -1.06 9.60
CA ASN A 158 -27.62 -0.37 10.48
C ASN A 158 -27.81 -1.14 11.77
#